data_AF-A0A529FNT5-F1
#
_entry.id   AF-A0A529FNT5-F1
#
_cell.length_a   1.000
_cell.length_b   1.000
_cell.length_c   1.000
_cell.angle_alpha   90.00
_cell.angle_beta   90.00
_cell.angle_gamma   90.00
#
_symmetry.space_group_name_H-M   'P 1'
#
loop_
_entity.id
_entity.type
_entity.pdbx_description
1 polymer ?
#
loop_
_entity_poly.entity_id
_entity_poly.type
_entity_poly.pdbx_seq_one_letter_code
_entity_poly.pdbx_strand_id
1 'polypeptide(L)'
;RMAHDQVQHNIGIVKPGMAFREIAEKAWKIPDRFVDQRYTSVMHGVGMHGETPFIAHAMDYETYGRDGIIVPGMVVSVESYIGEKGGREGVKLEDEILITETGTELLSRFPYEDEFLE
;
A
#
# COMPACT_ATOMS: atom_id res chain seq x y z
N ARG A 1 -13.45 4.68 6.31
CA ARG A 1 -13.05 5.63 5.24
C ARG A 1 -11.53 5.80 5.09
N MET A 2 -10.76 6.35 6.04
CA MET A 2 -9.33 6.68 5.81
C MET A 2 -8.45 5.52 5.32
N ALA A 3 -8.67 4.30 5.83
CA ALA A 3 -7.92 3.12 5.36
C ALA A 3 -8.18 2.84 3.87
N HIS A 4 -9.43 3.01 3.44
CA HIS A 4 -9.82 2.86 2.04
C HIS A 4 -9.17 3.96 1.19
N ASP A 5 -9.20 5.22 1.66
CA ASP A 5 -8.58 6.34 0.94
C ASP A 5 -7.06 6.13 0.77
N GLN A 6 -6.39 5.57 1.78
CA GLN A 6 -4.97 5.20 1.70
C GLN A 6 -4.72 4.15 0.62
N VAL A 7 -5.48 3.06 0.61
CA VAL A 7 -5.35 1.99 -0.40
C VAL A 7 -5.61 2.54 -1.81
N GLN A 8 -6.74 3.23 -2.01
CA GLN A 8 -7.13 3.75 -3.33
C GLN A 8 -6.16 4.82 -3.86
N HIS A 9 -5.67 5.71 -3.00
CA HIS A 9 -4.61 6.67 -3.38
C HIS A 9 -3.34 5.94 -3.80
N ASN A 10 -2.89 4.98 -2.99
CA ASN A 10 -1.66 4.24 -3.25
C ASN A 10 -1.74 3.37 -4.52
N ILE A 11 -2.91 2.79 -4.84
CA ILE A 11 -3.13 2.12 -6.13
C ILE A 11 -3.05 3.14 -7.27
N GLY A 12 -3.70 4.31 -7.12
CA GLY A 12 -3.82 5.31 -8.17
C GLY A 12 -2.51 5.99 -8.59
N ILE A 13 -1.47 5.97 -7.74
CA ILE A 13 -0.15 6.53 -8.08
C ILE A 13 0.74 5.57 -8.84
N VAL A 14 0.51 4.25 -8.76
CA VAL A 14 1.43 3.23 -9.28
C VAL A 14 1.38 3.15 -10.79
N LYS A 15 2.57 3.15 -11.41
CA LYS A 15 2.76 2.96 -12.85
C LYS A 15 3.99 2.10 -13.12
N PRO A 16 3.98 1.28 -14.18
CA PRO A 16 5.17 0.55 -14.61
C PRO A 16 6.34 1.52 -14.85
N GLY A 17 7.53 1.12 -14.44
CA GLY A 17 8.77 1.91 -14.56
C GLY A 17 9.07 2.84 -13.39
N MET A 18 8.17 3.01 -12.42
CA MET A 18 8.44 3.82 -11.23
C MET A 18 9.46 3.16 -10.31
N ALA A 19 10.31 3.98 -9.70
CA ALA A 19 11.19 3.52 -8.63
C ALA A 19 10.41 3.26 -7.34
N PHE A 20 10.83 2.28 -6.54
CA PHE A 20 10.21 2.00 -5.24
C PHE A 20 10.25 3.23 -4.31
N ARG A 21 11.34 4.00 -4.36
CA ARG A 21 11.48 5.27 -3.64
C ARG A 21 10.45 6.31 -4.08
N GLU A 22 10.22 6.42 -5.39
CA GLU A 22 9.23 7.34 -5.96
C GLU A 22 7.80 6.97 -5.51
N ILE A 23 7.49 5.67 -5.45
CA ILE A 23 6.22 5.18 -4.92
C ILE A 23 6.10 5.55 -3.44
N ALA A 24 7.13 5.29 -2.63
CA ALA A 24 7.14 5.60 -1.20
C ALA A 24 6.92 7.11 -0.93
N GLU A 25 7.58 7.98 -1.69
CA GLU A 25 7.48 9.44 -1.57
C GLU A 25 6.09 9.99 -1.96
N LYS A 26 5.44 9.36 -2.95
CA LYS A 26 4.10 9.75 -3.42
C LYS A 26 2.95 9.07 -2.67
N ALA A 27 3.26 8.08 -1.85
CA ALA A 27 2.28 7.34 -1.06
C ALA A 27 1.49 8.27 -0.13
N TRP A 28 0.30 7.82 0.21
CA TRP A 28 -0.61 8.55 1.09
C TRP A 28 0.04 8.83 2.44
N LYS A 29 -0.02 10.08 2.90
CA LYS A 29 0.62 10.50 4.15
C LYS A 29 -0.22 10.07 5.35
N ILE A 30 0.30 9.13 6.12
CA ILE A 30 -0.35 8.64 7.33
C ILE A 30 -0.39 9.75 8.38
N PRO A 31 -1.58 10.10 8.93
CA PRO A 31 -1.70 11.03 10.04
C PRO A 31 -0.90 10.58 11.26
N ASP A 32 -0.19 11.51 11.92
CA ASP A 32 0.74 11.23 13.02
C ASP A 32 0.18 10.31 14.10
N ARG A 33 -1.11 10.45 14.47
CA ARG A 33 -1.76 9.63 15.50
C ARG A 33 -1.88 8.13 15.16
N PHE A 34 -1.72 7.77 13.89
CA PHE A 34 -1.79 6.38 13.42
C PHE A 34 -0.41 5.78 13.11
N VAL A 35 0.63 6.62 13.04
CA VAL A 35 1.97 6.19 12.64
C VAL A 35 2.47 5.05 13.52
N ASP A 36 2.31 5.13 14.85
CA ASP A 36 2.82 4.12 15.78
C ASP A 36 2.28 2.69 15.54
N GLN A 37 1.10 2.54 14.95
CA GLN A 37 0.49 1.22 14.66
C GLN A 37 0.37 0.90 13.17
N ARG A 38 0.85 1.79 12.29
CA ARG A 38 0.74 1.61 10.84
C ARG A 38 1.27 0.25 10.39
N TYR A 39 0.73 -0.22 9.26
CA TYR A 39 1.35 -1.35 8.58
C TYR A 39 2.76 -1.00 8.09
N THR A 40 3.68 -1.97 8.10
CA THR A 40 5.12 -1.72 7.97
C THR A 40 5.57 -1.33 6.56
N SER A 41 4.75 -1.55 5.54
CA SER A 41 5.02 -1.17 4.16
C SER A 41 3.86 -0.40 3.55
N VAL A 42 4.15 0.32 2.47
CA VAL A 42 3.15 0.80 1.52
C VAL A 42 2.63 -0.36 0.69
N MET A 43 3.54 -1.20 0.20
CA MET A 43 3.23 -2.35 -0.67
C MET A 43 4.25 -3.47 -0.45
N HIS A 44 3.85 -4.71 -0.75
CA HIS A 44 4.81 -5.79 -0.96
C HIS A 44 4.42 -6.67 -2.15
N GLY A 45 5.39 -7.37 -2.74
CA GLY A 45 5.14 -8.35 -3.79
C GLY A 45 4.32 -9.53 -3.28
N VAL A 46 3.58 -10.18 -4.16
CA VAL A 46 2.84 -11.39 -3.84
C VAL A 46 2.88 -12.37 -5.01
N GLY A 47 3.03 -13.65 -4.67
CA GLY A 47 3.09 -14.78 -5.60
C GLY A 47 2.56 -16.04 -4.94
N MET A 48 3.45 -16.91 -4.47
CA MET A 48 3.06 -18.09 -3.67
C MET A 48 2.88 -17.77 -2.18
N HIS A 49 3.43 -16.64 -1.74
CA HIS A 49 3.31 -16.05 -0.42
C HIS A 49 3.65 -14.54 -0.52
N GLY A 50 3.83 -13.86 0.61
CA GLY A 50 4.39 -12.50 0.63
C GLY A 50 5.83 -12.51 0.11
N GLU A 51 6.10 -11.78 -0.97
CA GLU A 51 7.35 -11.80 -1.73
C GLU A 51 7.94 -10.39 -1.86
N THR A 52 9.12 -10.29 -2.48
CA THR A 52 9.70 -8.99 -2.86
C THR A 52 8.96 -8.40 -4.08
N PRO A 53 8.87 -7.07 -4.23
CA PRO A 53 9.53 -6.04 -3.42
C PRO A 53 8.87 -5.81 -2.07
N PHE A 54 9.58 -5.15 -1.16
CA PHE A 54 9.00 -4.59 0.07
C PHE A 54 9.21 -3.08 0.00
N ILE A 55 8.13 -2.32 -0.25
CA ILE A 55 8.19 -0.88 -0.45
C ILE A 55 7.87 -0.20 0.88
N ALA A 56 8.91 0.27 1.55
CA ALA A 56 8.81 0.99 2.82
C ALA A 56 8.02 2.30 2.69
N HIS A 57 7.46 2.79 3.79
CA HIS A 57 6.98 4.18 3.87
C HIS A 57 8.15 5.15 3.67
N ALA A 58 7.89 6.33 3.09
CA ALA A 58 8.94 7.34 2.89
C ALA A 58 9.70 7.68 4.18
N MET A 59 8.99 7.74 5.31
CA MET A 59 9.58 8.05 6.63
C MET A 59 10.56 6.98 7.13
N ASP A 60 10.50 5.76 6.59
CA ASP A 60 11.32 4.62 7.01
C ASP A 60 12.31 4.17 5.93
N TYR A 61 12.29 4.82 4.76
CA TYR A 61 13.01 4.36 3.59
C TYR A 61 14.53 4.32 3.82
N GLU A 62 15.07 5.26 4.59
CA GLU A 62 16.49 5.26 4.98
C GLU A 62 16.85 4.18 6.02
N THR A 63 15.85 3.60 6.70
CA THR A 63 16.09 2.54 7.70
C THR A 63 16.10 1.15 7.06
N TYR A 64 15.12 0.86 6.19
CA TYR A 64 14.96 -0.47 5.58
C TYR A 64 14.39 -0.46 4.16
N GLY A 65 14.28 0.71 3.52
CA GLY A 65 13.88 0.81 2.12
C GLY A 65 14.90 0.13 1.19
N ARG A 66 14.42 -0.37 0.05
CA ARG A 66 15.25 -0.99 -0.98
C ARG A 66 14.96 -0.37 -2.32
N ASP A 67 16.02 -0.12 -3.09
CA ASP A 67 15.89 0.41 -4.43
C ASP A 67 15.52 -0.69 -5.43
N GLY A 68 14.73 -0.30 -6.41
CA GLY A 68 14.25 -1.16 -7.49
C GLY A 68 13.18 -0.45 -8.28
N ILE A 69 12.75 -1.09 -9.37
CA ILE A 69 11.78 -0.55 -10.31
C ILE A 69 10.60 -1.52 -10.37
N ILE A 70 9.38 -0.99 -10.33
CA ILE A 70 8.18 -1.78 -10.54
C ILE A 70 8.01 -2.03 -12.04
N VAL A 71 7.83 -3.28 -12.47
CA VAL A 71 7.78 -3.65 -13.89
C VAL A 71 6.53 -4.48 -14.20
N PRO A 72 6.07 -4.49 -15.47
CA PRO A 72 4.95 -5.32 -15.89
C PRO A 72 5.12 -6.80 -15.49
N GLY A 73 4.01 -7.43 -15.10
CA GLY A 73 3.96 -8.81 -14.64
C GLY A 73 4.17 -9.00 -13.14
N MET A 74 4.63 -7.98 -12.41
CA MET A 74 4.63 -8.01 -10.95
C MET A 74 3.19 -7.92 -10.40
N VAL A 75 2.93 -8.61 -9.30
CA VAL A 75 1.72 -8.43 -8.49
C VAL A 75 2.14 -7.92 -7.12
N VAL A 76 1.45 -6.89 -6.61
CA VAL A 76 1.73 -6.33 -5.29
C VAL A 76 0.44 -6.20 -4.48
N SER A 77 0.54 -6.49 -3.19
CA SER A 77 -0.43 -6.11 -2.17
C SER A 77 -0.22 -4.64 -1.81
N VAL A 78 -1.29 -3.85 -1.80
CA VAL A 78 -1.30 -2.44 -1.36
C VAL A 78 -1.97 -2.35 -0.01
N GLU A 79 -1.22 -1.91 1.00
CA GLU A 79 -1.53 -2.18 2.39
C GLU A 79 -2.00 -0.93 3.15
N SER A 80 -2.98 -1.11 4.05
CA SER A 80 -3.39 -0.09 5.00
C SER A 80 -3.74 -0.70 6.36
N TYR A 81 -3.24 -0.08 7.43
CA TYR A 81 -3.80 -0.23 8.76
C TYR A 81 -3.95 1.15 9.41
N ILE A 82 -5.19 1.51 9.74
CA ILE A 82 -5.54 2.76 10.41
C ILE A 82 -6.15 2.43 11.77
N GLY A 83 -5.35 2.62 12.82
CA GLY A 83 -5.74 2.43 14.21
C GLY A 83 -4.88 3.31 15.11
N GLU A 84 -5.52 3.99 16.07
CA GLU A 84 -4.83 4.90 16.99
C GLU A 84 -4.23 4.11 18.16
N LYS A 85 -3.04 4.51 18.62
CA LYS A 85 -2.39 3.87 19.76
C LYS A 85 -3.24 4.00 21.02
N GLY A 86 -3.53 2.87 21.66
CA GLY A 86 -4.44 2.82 22.82
C GLY A 86 -5.93 2.91 22.45
N GLY A 87 -6.24 3.03 21.16
CA GLY A 87 -7.59 2.89 20.63
C GLY A 87 -8.12 1.47 20.79
N ARG A 88 -9.46 1.34 20.74
CA ARG A 88 -10.14 0.06 20.88
C ARG A 88 -10.23 -0.73 19.58
N GLU A 89 -10.15 -0.03 18.46
CA GLU A 89 -10.44 -0.54 17.13
C GLU A 89 -9.45 0.03 16.11
N GLY A 90 -9.26 -0.72 15.03
CA GLY A 90 -8.46 -0.33 13.88
C GLY A 90 -9.00 -1.02 12.63
N VAL A 91 -8.71 -0.45 11.47
CA VAL A 91 -9.17 -0.96 10.17
C VAL A 91 -7.96 -1.42 9.36
N LYS A 92 -7.92 -2.70 8.99
CA LYS A 92 -6.99 -3.27 8.01
C LYS A 92 -7.72 -3.39 6.67
N LEU A 93 -7.13 -2.84 5.62
CA LEU A 93 -7.54 -3.09 4.24
C LEU A 93 -6.31 -3.41 3.41
N GLU A 94 -6.49 -4.25 2.40
CA GLU A 94 -5.44 -4.69 1.50
C GLU A 94 -6.07 -5.07 0.17
N ASP A 95 -5.50 -4.56 -0.93
CA ASP A 95 -5.90 -4.91 -2.28
C ASP A 95 -4.70 -5.37 -3.10
N GLU A 96 -4.88 -6.41 -3.91
CA GLU A 96 -3.87 -6.90 -4.84
C GLU A 96 -4.04 -6.26 -6.21
N ILE A 97 -2.93 -5.74 -6.75
CA ILE A 97 -2.89 -5.18 -8.11
C ILE A 97 -1.83 -5.88 -8.97
N LEU A 98 -2.19 -6.16 -10.21
CA LEU A 98 -1.26 -6.54 -11.27
C LEU A 98 -0.68 -5.29 -11.90
N ILE A 99 0.63 -5.25 -12.07
CA ILE A 99 1.31 -4.23 -12.84
C ILE A 99 1.27 -4.64 -14.31
N THR A 100 0.61 -3.84 -15.14
CA THR A 100 0.48 -4.08 -16.59
C THR A 100 1.48 -3.24 -17.37
N GLU A 101 1.54 -3.43 -18.69
CA GLU A 101 2.39 -2.64 -19.59
C GLU A 101 2.08 -1.12 -19.56
N THR A 102 0.86 -0.73 -19.17
CA THR A 102 0.39 0.66 -19.28
C THR A 102 -0.17 1.25 -17.98
N GLY A 103 -0.21 0.47 -16.90
CA GLY A 103 -0.80 0.89 -15.63
C GLY A 103 -0.96 -0.28 -14.66
N THR A 104 -2.09 -0.34 -13.98
CA THR A 104 -2.42 -1.36 -12.98
C THR A 104 -3.80 -1.96 -13.24
N GLU A 105 -4.00 -3.21 -12.83
CA GLU A 105 -5.29 -3.90 -12.82
C GLU A 105 -5.58 -4.38 -11.39
N LEU A 106 -6.75 -4.02 -10.86
CA LEU A 106 -7.20 -4.50 -9.56
C LEU A 106 -7.64 -5.96 -9.65
N LEU A 107 -7.02 -6.84 -8.87
CA LEU A 107 -7.34 -8.26 -8.82
C LEU A 107 -8.36 -8.59 -7.72
N SER A 108 -8.29 -7.87 -6.59
CA SER A 108 -9.25 -7.97 -5.50
C SER A 108 -10.67 -7.63 -5.96
N ARG A 109 -11.63 -8.49 -5.62
CA ARG A 109 -13.07 -8.31 -5.94
C ARG A 109 -13.97 -8.32 -4.71
N PHE A 110 -13.40 -8.56 -3.53
CA PHE A 110 -14.17 -8.59 -2.30
C PHE A 110 -14.67 -7.18 -2.00
N PRO A 111 -15.98 -7.00 -1.71
CA PRO A 111 -16.53 -5.67 -1.50
C PRO A 111 -15.99 -5.06 -0.21
N TYR A 112 -15.92 -3.74 -0.19
CA TYR A 112 -15.80 -2.98 1.05
C TYR A 112 -17.17 -2.88 1.72
N GLU A 113 -17.16 -2.69 3.04
CA GLU A 113 -18.39 -2.46 3.82
C GLU A 113 -18.86 -1.01 3.63
N ASP A 114 -19.96 -0.83 2.90
CA ASP A 114 -20.50 0.49 2.53
C ASP A 114 -20.77 1.37 3.77
N GLU A 115 -21.22 0.79 4.88
CA GLU A 115 -21.48 1.50 6.14
C GLU A 115 -20.24 2.22 6.71
N PHE A 116 -19.03 1.74 6.41
CA PHE A 116 -17.77 2.36 6.83
C PHE A 116 -17.18 3.30 5.76
N LEU A 117 -17.84 3.41 4.61
CA LEU A 117 -17.47 4.24 3.47
C LEU A 117 -18.36 5.48 3.29
N GLU A 118 -19.24 5.78 4.23
CA GLU A 118 -20.01 7.05 4.30
C GLU A 118 -19.30 8.14 5.11
#